data_AF-A0AAX0QTJ0-F1
#
_entry.id   AF-A0AAX0QTJ0-F1
#
_cell.length_a   1.000
_cell.length_b   1.000
_cell.length_c   1.000
_cell.angle_alpha   90.00
_cell.angle_beta   90.00
_cell.angle_gamma   90.00
#
_symmetry.space_group_name_H-M   'P 1'
#
loop_
_entity.id
_entity.type
_entity.pdbx_description
1 polymer ?
#
loop_
_entity_poly.entity_id
_entity_poly.type
_entity_poly.pdbx_seq_one_letter_code
_entity_poly.pdbx_strand_id
1 'polypeptide(L)'
;MNAKINFLSIVIILFITLCSVLYISSKLPPNEIQNIQNLLLTDGIRAYSFFGLLLVLLLISVTFIYIVSIVFLHWVTFNIFRLSKVNNIKIIPYIYLINIGVILLENYFFNIKSNHLVSAFFNPVIILWLIFTIFIMFKNSNKIYTKHIVYIMFLYVWMVLFNIFILGGSFR
;
A
#
# COMPACT_ATOMS: atom_id res chain seq x y z
N MET A 1 -17.31 -14.29 -4.01
CA MET A 1 -17.39 -12.97 -3.35
C MET A 1 -17.32 -11.92 -4.45
N ASN A 2 -18.43 -11.28 -4.82
CA ASN A 2 -18.42 -10.27 -5.88
C ASN A 2 -17.63 -9.06 -5.36
N ALA A 3 -16.46 -8.79 -5.95
CA ALA A 3 -15.71 -7.57 -5.71
C ALA A 3 -16.46 -6.41 -6.37
N LYS A 4 -17.56 -5.95 -5.77
CA LYS A 4 -18.14 -4.67 -6.16
C LYS A 4 -17.16 -3.58 -5.78
N ILE A 5 -16.68 -2.84 -6.78
CA ILE A 5 -15.89 -1.63 -6.58
C ILE A 5 -16.86 -0.58 -6.03
N ASN A 6 -16.80 -0.36 -4.72
CA ASN A 6 -17.55 0.69 -4.06
C ASN A 6 -16.76 2.01 -4.12
N PHE A 7 -17.40 3.14 -3.83
CA PHE A 7 -16.73 4.45 -3.80
C PHE A 7 -15.42 4.44 -2.99
N LEU A 8 -15.43 3.80 -1.81
CA LEU A 8 -14.21 3.62 -0.99
C LEU A 8 -13.09 2.89 -1.73
N SER A 9 -13.40 1.86 -2.52
CA SER A 9 -12.42 1.13 -3.31
C SER A 9 -11.77 2.02 -4.37
N ILE A 10 -12.57 2.86 -5.05
CA ILE A 10 -12.06 3.81 -6.04
C ILE A 10 -11.10 4.81 -5.38
N VAL A 11 -11.49 5.37 -4.23
CA VAL A 11 -10.65 6.31 -3.48
C VAL A 11 -9.31 5.67 -3.08
N ILE A 12 -9.32 4.42 -2.60
CA ILE A 12 -8.09 3.71 -2.23
C ILE A 12 -7.21 3.45 -3.45
N ILE A 13 -7.79 3.03 -4.58
CA ILE A 13 -7.04 2.79 -5.83
C ILE A 13 -6.37 4.08 -6.30
N LEU A 14 -7.12 5.20 -6.36
CA LEU A 14 -6.58 6.49 -6.76
C LEU A 14 -5.49 6.98 -5.80
N PHE A 15 -5.70 6.80 -4.49
CA PHE A 15 -4.71 7.14 -3.47
C PHE A 15 -3.41 6.34 -3.64
N ILE A 16 -3.48 5.02 -3.77
CA ILE A 16 -2.30 4.18 -3.98
C ILE A 16 -1.62 4.52 -5.31
N THR A 17 -2.39 4.83 -6.36
CA THR A 17 -1.84 5.25 -7.66
C THR A 17 -1.04 6.54 -7.52
N LEU A 18 -1.61 7.56 -6.84
CA LEU A 18 -0.92 8.82 -6.56
C LEU A 18 0.37 8.58 -5.75
N CYS A 19 0.31 7.77 -4.68
CA CYS A 19 1.48 7.45 -3.86
C CYS A 19 2.57 6.74 -4.67
N SER A 20 2.17 5.85 -5.59
CA SER A 20 3.08 5.14 -6.48
C SER A 20 3.75 6.08 -7.48
N VAL A 21 2.99 7.01 -8.09
CA VAL A 21 3.54 8.03 -8.99
C VAL A 21 4.58 8.88 -8.26
N LEU A 22 4.25 9.36 -7.06
CA LEU A 22 5.17 10.18 -6.25
C LEU A 22 6.44 9.41 -5.90
N TYR A 23 6.30 8.18 -5.41
CA TYR A 23 7.42 7.31 -5.05
C TYR A 23 8.33 6.99 -6.25
N ILE A 24 7.77 6.60 -7.40
CA ILE A 24 8.56 6.30 -8.60
C ILE A 24 9.28 7.57 -9.09
N SER A 25 8.58 8.71 -9.09
CA SER A 25 9.15 9.97 -9.56
C SER A 25 10.32 10.45 -8.70
N SER A 26 10.29 10.23 -7.37
CA SER A 26 11.41 10.59 -6.49
C SER A 26 12.63 9.69 -6.60
N LYS A 27 12.48 8.52 -7.24
CA LYS A 27 13.58 7.57 -7.48
C LYS A 27 14.21 7.72 -8.86
N LEU A 28 13.67 8.57 -9.73
CA LEU A 28 14.28 8.83 -11.04
C LEU A 28 15.66 9.50 -10.86
N PRO A 29 16.71 8.98 -11.52
CA PRO A 29 18.03 9.61 -11.45
C PRO A 29 18.03 10.97 -12.17
N PRO A 30 18.91 11.91 -11.79
CA PRO A 30 18.93 13.27 -12.34
C PRO A 30 19.01 13.33 -13.86
N ASN A 31 19.76 12.42 -14.48
CA ASN A 31 19.90 12.34 -15.94
C ASN A 31 18.58 12.00 -16.63
N GLU A 32 17.77 11.10 -16.05
CA GLU A 32 16.46 10.76 -16.58
C GLU A 32 15.47 11.91 -16.41
N ILE A 33 15.54 12.63 -15.28
CA ILE A 33 14.73 13.83 -15.07
C ILE A 33 15.04 14.89 -16.15
N GLN A 34 16.33 15.12 -16.43
CA GLN A 34 16.75 16.05 -17.46
C GLN A 34 16.31 15.62 -18.87
N ASN A 35 16.39 14.32 -19.18
CA ASN A 35 15.87 13.78 -20.44
C ASN A 35 14.37 13.99 -20.58
N ILE A 36 13.59 13.72 -19.52
CA ILE A 36 12.14 13.94 -19.51
C ILE A 36 11.82 15.42 -19.73
N GLN A 37 12.54 16.34 -19.07
CA GLN A 37 12.38 17.78 -19.27
C GLN A 37 12.65 18.19 -20.73
N ASN A 38 13.74 17.70 -21.31
CA ASN A 38 14.07 17.98 -22.71
C ASN A 38 12.98 17.44 -23.66
N LEU A 39 12.46 16.26 -23.40
CA LEU A 39 11.41 15.62 -24.21
C LEU A 39 10.08 16.39 -24.14
N LEU A 40 9.73 16.91 -22.96
CA LEU A 40 8.57 17.80 -22.76
C LEU A 40 8.72 19.15 -23.49
N LEU A 41 9.94 19.69 -23.55
CA LEU A 41 10.22 20.97 -24.21
C LEU A 41 10.28 20.85 -25.74
N THR A 42 10.70 19.70 -26.27
CA THR A 42 10.94 19.49 -27.71
C THR A 42 9.73 18.93 -28.45
N ASP A 43 9.00 17.99 -27.86
CA ASP A 43 7.81 17.36 -28.46
C ASP A 43 6.73 17.09 -27.39
N GLY A 44 6.33 18.16 -26.72
CA GLY A 44 5.45 18.11 -25.55
C GLY A 44 4.16 17.33 -25.77
N ILE A 45 3.51 17.47 -26.93
CA ILE A 45 2.24 16.76 -27.22
C ILE A 45 2.43 15.24 -27.17
N ARG A 46 3.47 14.72 -27.82
CA ARG A 46 3.76 13.28 -27.82
C ARG A 46 4.23 12.81 -26.44
N ALA A 47 5.05 13.61 -25.77
CA ALA A 47 5.51 13.34 -24.41
C ALA A 47 4.33 13.18 -23.43
N TYR A 48 3.40 14.14 -23.40
CA TYR A 48 2.20 14.08 -22.55
C TYR A 48 1.31 12.88 -22.88
N SER A 49 1.14 12.55 -24.15
CA SER A 49 0.38 11.36 -24.56
C SER A 49 1.02 10.06 -24.04
N PHE A 50 2.34 9.94 -24.14
CA PHE A 50 3.08 8.79 -23.63
C PHE A 50 2.98 8.65 -22.10
N PHE A 51 3.17 9.75 -21.35
CA PHE A 51 3.00 9.74 -19.90
C PHE A 51 1.55 9.46 -19.47
N GLY A 52 0.57 9.93 -20.24
CA GLY A 52 -0.83 9.59 -20.04
C GLY A 52 -1.09 8.08 -20.18
N LEU A 53 -0.51 7.45 -21.22
CA LEU A 53 -0.60 6.01 -21.41
C LEU A 53 0.09 5.23 -20.28
N LEU A 54 1.27 5.67 -19.83
CA LEU A 54 1.95 5.09 -18.67
C LEU A 54 1.10 5.20 -17.39
N LEU A 55 0.46 6.35 -17.16
CA LEU A 55 -0.42 6.55 -16.00
C LEU A 55 -1.62 5.61 -16.04
N VAL A 56 -2.21 5.39 -17.23
CA VAL A 56 -3.32 4.43 -17.41
C VAL A 56 -2.85 3.00 -17.13
N LEU A 57 -1.68 2.60 -17.62
CA LEU A 57 -1.11 1.28 -17.34
C LEU A 57 -0.80 1.08 -15.86
N LEU A 58 -0.29 2.11 -15.18
CA LEU A 58 -0.07 2.10 -13.74
C LEU A 58 -1.39 1.95 -12.98
N LEU A 59 -2.43 2.70 -13.36
CA LEU A 59 -3.75 2.62 -12.74
C LEU A 59 -4.36 1.22 -12.89
N ILE A 60 -4.24 0.60 -14.07
CA ILE A 60 -4.69 -0.79 -14.31
C ILE A 60 -3.92 -1.75 -13.39
N SER A 61 -2.61 -1.59 -13.30
CA SER A 61 -1.75 -2.44 -12.46
C SER A 61 -2.11 -2.31 -10.98
N VAL A 62 -2.27 -1.08 -10.47
CA VAL A 62 -2.68 -0.80 -9.09
C VAL A 62 -4.08 -1.36 -8.82
N THR A 63 -5.01 -1.23 -9.77
CA THR A 63 -6.36 -1.79 -9.66
C THR A 63 -6.32 -3.31 -9.56
N PHE A 64 -5.51 -3.98 -10.38
CA PHE A 64 -5.32 -5.42 -10.32
C PHE A 64 -4.75 -5.86 -8.97
N ILE A 65 -3.67 -5.21 -8.52
CA ILE A 65 -3.04 -5.49 -7.21
C ILE A 65 -4.05 -5.27 -6.08
N TYR A 66 -4.84 -4.20 -6.13
CA TYR A 66 -5.90 -3.91 -5.16
C TYR A 66 -6.93 -5.05 -5.10
N ILE A 67 -7.46 -5.49 -6.25
CA ILE A 67 -8.48 -6.55 -6.32
C ILE A 67 -7.91 -7.87 -5.78
N VAL A 68 -6.71 -8.25 -6.20
CA VAL A 68 -6.08 -9.49 -5.72
C VAL A 68 -5.84 -9.41 -4.21
N SER A 69 -5.30 -8.30 -3.72
CA SER A 69 -4.98 -8.10 -2.31
C SER A 69 -6.23 -8.06 -1.43
N ILE A 70 -7.28 -7.36 -1.84
CA ILE A 70 -8.52 -7.29 -1.04
C ILE A 70 -9.23 -8.64 -0.99
N VAL A 71 -9.24 -9.40 -2.09
CA VAL A 71 -9.80 -10.76 -2.13
C VAL A 71 -9.00 -11.69 -1.23
N PHE A 72 -7.67 -11.65 -1.34
CA PHE A 72 -6.77 -12.44 -0.50
C PHE A 72 -6.95 -12.12 0.98
N LEU A 73 -6.90 -10.84 1.37
CA LEU A 73 -7.05 -10.41 2.75
C LEU A 73 -8.41 -10.84 3.32
N HIS A 74 -9.51 -10.60 2.59
CA HIS A 74 -10.83 -11.06 3.04
C HIS A 74 -10.90 -12.58 3.21
N TRP A 75 -10.32 -13.34 2.28
CA TRP A 75 -10.25 -14.79 2.39
C TRP A 75 -9.46 -15.22 3.64
N VAL A 76 -8.30 -14.61 3.91
CA VAL A 76 -7.51 -14.88 5.12
C VAL A 76 -8.30 -14.53 6.38
N THR A 77 -8.90 -13.34 6.44
CA THR A 77 -9.67 -12.87 7.60
C THR A 77 -10.85 -13.78 7.93
N PHE A 78 -11.65 -14.17 6.92
CA PHE A 78 -12.91 -14.87 7.16
C PHE A 78 -12.82 -16.38 7.10
N ASN A 79 -11.94 -16.94 6.26
CA ASN A 79 -11.86 -18.39 6.08
C ASN A 79 -10.76 -19.00 6.94
N ILE A 80 -9.55 -18.41 6.95
CA ILE A 80 -8.43 -18.94 7.75
C ILE A 80 -8.63 -18.62 9.22
N PHE A 81 -8.78 -17.33 9.56
CA PHE A 81 -8.88 -16.90 10.96
C PHE A 81 -10.31 -16.92 11.53
N ARG A 82 -11.32 -17.23 10.70
CA ARG A 82 -12.74 -17.36 11.09
C ARG A 82 -13.21 -16.18 11.95
N LEU A 83 -12.95 -14.96 11.47
CA LEU A 83 -13.28 -13.70 12.14
C LEU A 83 -14.63 -13.10 11.69
N SER A 84 -15.50 -13.93 11.10
CA SER A 84 -16.78 -13.50 10.50
C SER A 84 -17.82 -12.93 11.47
N LYS A 85 -17.71 -13.23 12.78
CA LYS A 85 -18.69 -12.81 13.80
C LYS A 85 -18.43 -11.43 14.40
N VAL A 86 -17.32 -10.77 14.08
CA VAL A 86 -16.98 -9.45 14.66
C VAL A 86 -17.41 -8.37 13.67
N ASN A 87 -18.41 -7.58 14.07
CA ASN A 87 -18.83 -6.42 13.30
C ASN A 87 -17.64 -5.47 13.15
N ASN A 88 -17.43 -4.98 11.93
CA ASN A 88 -16.32 -4.10 11.51
C ASN A 88 -14.96 -4.74 11.20
N ILE A 89 -14.72 -6.05 11.41
CA ILE A 89 -13.45 -6.67 10.96
C ILE A 89 -13.27 -6.59 9.42
N LYS A 90 -14.37 -6.45 8.68
CA LYS A 90 -14.39 -6.17 7.23
C LYS A 90 -13.62 -4.90 6.83
N ILE A 91 -13.42 -3.94 7.73
CA ILE A 91 -12.71 -2.70 7.41
C ILE A 91 -11.18 -2.85 7.46
N ILE A 92 -10.67 -3.84 8.20
CA ILE A 92 -9.22 -4.03 8.42
C ILE A 92 -8.47 -4.23 7.09
N PRO A 93 -8.95 -5.06 6.13
CA PRO A 93 -8.32 -5.16 4.81
C PRO A 93 -8.22 -3.84 4.04
N TYR A 94 -9.22 -2.95 4.16
CA TYR A 94 -9.17 -1.64 3.53
C TYR A 94 -8.14 -0.73 4.20
N ILE A 95 -8.10 -0.71 5.54
CA ILE A 95 -7.10 0.05 6.30
C ILE A 95 -5.68 -0.44 5.96
N TYR A 96 -5.49 -1.76 5.84
CA TYR A 96 -4.22 -2.34 5.42
C TYR A 96 -3.77 -1.81 4.07
N LEU A 97 -4.65 -1.76 3.07
CA LEU A 97 -4.33 -1.24 1.73
C LEU A 97 -4.05 0.27 1.73
N ILE A 98 -4.76 1.05 2.55
CA ILE A 98 -4.44 2.47 2.73
C ILE A 98 -3.02 2.63 3.27
N ASN A 99 -2.62 1.79 4.24
CA ASN A 99 -1.28 1.88 4.84
C ASN A 99 -0.16 1.53 3.88
N ILE A 100 -0.39 0.66 2.90
CA ILE A 100 0.55 0.47 1.78
C ILE A 100 0.84 1.80 1.06
N GLY A 101 -0.20 2.60 0.78
CA GLY A 101 -0.02 3.93 0.18
C GLY A 101 0.73 4.90 1.10
N VAL A 102 0.44 4.89 2.40
CA VAL A 102 1.13 5.75 3.39
C VAL A 102 2.62 5.37 3.51
N ILE A 103 2.97 4.09 3.46
CA ILE A 103 4.37 3.63 3.46
C ILE A 103 5.10 4.14 2.21
N LEU A 104 4.46 4.12 1.04
CA LEU A 104 5.03 4.71 -0.17
C LEU A 104 5.28 6.22 -0.03
N LEU A 105 4.32 6.95 0.59
CA LEU A 105 4.48 8.39 0.88
C LEU A 105 5.61 8.66 1.87
N GLU A 106 5.71 7.89 2.95
CA GLU A 106 6.79 8.04 3.92
C GLU A 106 8.15 7.84 3.25
N ASN A 107 8.27 6.79 2.42
CA ASN A 107 9.49 6.54 1.66
C ASN A 107 9.80 7.67 0.65
N TYR A 108 8.77 8.32 0.10
CA TYR A 108 8.92 9.51 -0.73
C TYR A 108 9.46 10.71 0.10
N PHE A 109 8.85 11.03 1.24
CA PHE A 109 9.21 12.22 2.03
C PHE A 109 10.54 12.09 2.78
N PHE A 110 10.81 10.92 3.37
CA PHE A 110 11.92 10.75 4.31
C PHE A 110 13.12 10.00 3.73
N ASN A 111 13.01 9.47 2.50
CA ASN A 111 14.06 8.76 1.75
C ASN A 111 14.98 7.95 2.68
N ILE A 112 14.40 7.05 3.47
CA ILE A 112 15.05 6.40 4.60
C ILE A 112 16.18 5.49 4.06
N LYS A 113 17.42 5.99 4.13
CA LYS A 113 18.62 5.33 3.61
C LYS A 113 19.42 4.53 4.66
N SER A 114 19.12 4.67 5.95
CA SER A 114 19.89 4.01 7.02
C SER A 114 19.22 2.72 7.51
N ASN A 115 20.07 1.70 7.76
CA ASN A 115 19.75 0.34 8.24
C ASN A 115 18.38 -0.20 7.80
N HIS A 116 18.29 -0.60 6.52
CA HIS A 116 17.08 -1.11 5.87
C HIS A 116 16.25 -2.12 6.68
N LEU A 117 16.89 -2.99 7.46
CA LEU A 117 16.18 -3.95 8.30
C LEU A 117 15.52 -3.28 9.51
N VAL A 118 16.27 -2.49 10.28
CA VAL A 118 15.74 -1.83 11.48
C VAL A 118 14.64 -0.84 11.10
N SER A 119 14.84 -0.07 10.03
CA SER A 119 13.83 0.86 9.51
C SER A 119 12.62 0.15 8.92
N ALA A 120 12.76 -1.07 8.40
CA ALA A 120 11.62 -1.86 7.94
C ALA A 120 10.74 -2.38 9.09
N PHE A 121 11.35 -2.91 10.15
CA PHE A 121 10.64 -3.45 11.32
C PHE A 121 10.03 -2.36 12.20
N PHE A 122 10.79 -1.29 12.48
CA PHE A 122 10.36 -0.22 13.40
C PHE A 122 9.87 1.02 12.66
N ASN A 123 9.28 0.81 11.49
CA ASN A 123 8.68 1.89 10.73
C ASN A 123 7.51 2.51 11.53
N PRO A 124 7.53 3.84 11.80
CA PRO A 124 6.54 4.49 12.65
C PRO A 124 5.12 4.40 12.06
N VAL A 125 4.96 4.40 10.74
CA VAL A 125 3.66 4.23 10.08
C VAL A 125 3.12 2.82 10.31
N ILE A 126 3.95 1.79 10.19
CA ILE A 126 3.55 0.39 10.47
C ILE A 126 3.13 0.23 11.93
N ILE A 127 3.88 0.83 12.87
CA ILE A 127 3.58 0.75 14.31
C ILE A 127 2.26 1.47 14.62
N LEU A 128 2.07 2.70 14.11
CA LEU A 128 0.82 3.45 14.30
C LEU A 128 -0.39 2.70 13.71
N TRP A 129 -0.21 2.10 12.53
CA TRP A 129 -1.23 1.27 11.92
C TRP A 129 -1.58 0.04 12.75
N LEU A 130 -0.57 -0.63 13.32
CA LEU A 130 -0.77 -1.78 14.19
C LEU A 130 -1.55 -1.40 15.44
N ILE A 131 -1.17 -0.30 16.11
CA ILE A 131 -1.89 0.23 17.29
C ILE A 131 -3.35 0.56 16.92
N PHE A 132 -3.58 1.21 15.78
CA PHE A 132 -4.93 1.56 15.32
C PHE A 132 -5.78 0.31 15.01
N THR A 133 -5.19 -0.68 14.35
CA THR A 133 -5.86 -1.96 14.03
C THR A 133 -6.22 -2.71 15.30
N ILE A 134 -5.29 -2.77 16.27
CA ILE A 134 -5.50 -3.33 17.59
C ILE A 134 -6.67 -2.61 18.28
N PHE A 135 -6.67 -1.28 18.33
CA PHE A 135 -7.74 -0.49 18.94
C PHE A 135 -9.11 -0.77 18.32
N ILE A 136 -9.20 -0.85 16.98
CA ILE A 136 -10.45 -1.20 16.28
C ILE A 136 -10.93 -2.60 16.67
N MET A 137 -10.02 -3.56 16.80
CA MET A 137 -10.37 -4.91 17.23
C MET A 137 -10.83 -4.93 18.68
N PHE A 138 -10.15 -4.23 19.60
CA PHE A 138 -10.52 -4.13 21.02
C PHE A 138 -11.89 -3.49 21.22
N LYS A 139 -12.16 -2.34 20.57
CA LYS A 139 -13.41 -1.59 20.75
C LYS A 139 -14.64 -2.38 20.29
N ASN A 140 -14.48 -3.28 19.32
CA ASN A 140 -15.58 -4.02 18.70
C ASN A 140 -15.69 -5.48 19.18
N SER A 141 -14.77 -5.96 20.00
CA SER A 141 -14.77 -7.34 20.51
C SER A 141 -15.03 -7.36 22.01
N ASN A 142 -16.14 -7.96 22.45
CA ASN A 142 -16.38 -8.17 23.88
C ASN A 142 -15.32 -9.09 24.54
N LYS A 143 -14.59 -9.90 23.75
CA LYS A 143 -13.46 -10.74 24.18
C LYS A 143 -12.45 -10.88 23.05
N ILE A 144 -11.15 -10.74 23.36
CA ILE A 144 -10.07 -11.06 22.43
C ILE A 144 -9.68 -12.53 22.57
N TYR A 145 -9.67 -13.21 21.44
CA TYR A 145 -9.20 -14.59 21.34
C TYR A 145 -7.83 -14.64 20.68
N THR A 146 -7.03 -15.66 20.98
CA THR A 146 -5.69 -15.90 20.41
C THR A 146 -5.64 -15.73 18.89
N LYS A 147 -6.68 -16.18 18.17
CA LYS A 147 -6.81 -15.99 16.70
C LYS A 147 -6.73 -14.53 16.23
N HIS A 148 -7.15 -13.55 17.03
CA HIS A 148 -7.05 -12.13 16.68
C HIS A 148 -5.60 -11.66 16.76
N ILE A 149 -4.86 -12.12 17.79
CA ILE A 149 -3.44 -11.82 17.98
C ILE A 149 -2.63 -12.42 16.83
N VAL A 150 -2.87 -13.68 16.49
CA VAL A 150 -2.17 -14.34 15.36
C VAL A 150 -2.48 -13.64 14.03
N TYR A 151 -3.73 -13.20 13.83
CA TYR A 151 -4.10 -12.43 12.64
C TYR A 151 -3.39 -11.06 12.57
N ILE A 152 -3.30 -10.33 13.68
CA ILE A 152 -2.55 -9.06 13.74
C ILE A 152 -1.06 -9.30 13.45
N MET A 153 -0.46 -10.33 14.04
CA MET A 153 0.93 -10.71 13.77
C MET A 153 1.13 -11.08 12.29
N PHE A 154 0.19 -11.83 11.70
CA PHE A 154 0.24 -12.17 10.28
C PHE A 154 0.23 -10.91 9.41
N LEU A 155 -0.70 -9.98 9.65
CA LEU A 155 -0.75 -8.73 8.90
C LEU A 155 0.50 -7.87 9.11
N TYR A 156 1.04 -7.82 10.33
CA TYR A 156 2.28 -7.10 10.63
C TYR A 156 3.47 -7.64 9.85
N VAL A 157 3.69 -8.96 9.88
CA VAL A 157 4.79 -9.61 9.13
C VAL A 157 4.65 -9.31 7.63
N TRP A 158 3.44 -9.40 7.10
CA TRP A 158 3.19 -9.10 5.69
C TRP A 158 3.48 -7.62 5.34
N MET A 159 3.12 -6.69 6.22
CA MET A 159 3.41 -5.27 6.03
C MET A 159 4.91 -4.98 6.09
N VAL A 160 5.63 -5.59 7.04
CA VAL A 160 7.09 -5.48 7.14
C VAL A 160 7.75 -6.04 5.88
N LEU A 161 7.34 -7.21 5.39
CA LEU A 161 7.87 -7.79 4.15
C LEU A 161 7.64 -6.86 2.95
N PHE A 162 6.47 -6.25 2.85
CA PHE A 162 6.19 -5.26 1.80
C PHE A 162 7.08 -4.02 1.92
N ASN A 163 7.30 -3.52 3.13
CA ASN A 163 8.20 -2.39 3.37
C ASN A 163 9.66 -2.74 3.04
N ILE A 164 10.12 -3.97 3.38
CA ILE A 164 11.43 -4.49 2.97
C ILE A 164 11.51 -4.53 1.45
N PHE A 165 10.46 -4.96 0.74
CA PHE A 165 10.44 -4.95 -0.73
C PHE A 165 10.55 -3.54 -1.31
N ILE A 166 9.88 -2.54 -0.73
CA ILE A 166 10.00 -1.14 -1.14
C ILE A 166 11.42 -0.59 -0.88
N LEU A 167 11.99 -0.91 0.27
CA LEU A 167 13.33 -0.44 0.67
C LEU A 167 14.43 -1.15 -0.14
N GLY A 168 14.30 -2.48 -0.30
CA GLY A 168 15.22 -3.35 -1.02
C GLY A 168 15.08 -3.29 -2.53
N GLY A 169 13.92 -2.86 -3.05
CA GLY A 169 13.69 -2.54 -4.46
C GLY A 169 14.56 -1.40 -5.00
N SER A 170 15.33 -0.73 -4.12
CA SER A 170 16.54 0.01 -4.52
C SER A 170 17.69 -0.94 -4.91
N PHE A 171 17.41 -1.93 -5.77
CA PHE A 171 18.47 -2.70 -6.41
C PHE A 171 19.11 -1.82 -7.49
N ARG A 172 20.19 -1.15 -7.09
CA ARG A 172 21.18 -0.40 -7.88
C ARG A 172 20.82 1.04 -8.21
#